data_AF-A0A9X2AGL0-F1
#
_entry.id   AF-A0A9X2AGL0-F1
#
_cell.length_a   1.000
_cell.length_b   1.000
_cell.length_c   1.000
_cell.angle_alpha   90.00
_cell.angle_beta   90.00
_cell.angle_gamma   90.00
#
_symmetry.space_group_name_H-M   'P 1'
#
loop_
_entity.id
_entity.type
_entity.pdbx_description
1 polymer ?
#
loop_
_entity_poly.entity_id
_entity_poly.type
_entity_poly.pdbx_seq_one_letter_code
_entity_poly.pdbx_strand_id
1 'polypeptide(L)'
;MKYCSRSCANRVNGHLFPSRQRIIRNCKYCGTALQARRTTCDSCNPSFVDWQTVPLQQLKAKALQQYAAQIRSLARMAYRKSSRPKACAVCGYATHYEVCHIRPINDFQPTDFVADVNVLTNLVALCPNHHWEFDHGKLSTAFILAAAAQQHSEQ
;
A
#
# COMPACT_ATOMS: atom_id res chain seq x y z
N MET A 1 9.01 24.55 -39.87
CA MET A 1 7.57 24.73 -40.17
C MET A 1 6.89 25.41 -38.99
N LYS A 2 6.08 26.44 -39.23
CA LYS A 2 5.24 27.08 -38.20
C LYS A 2 3.80 26.59 -38.41
N TYR A 3 3.17 26.07 -37.36
CA TYR A 3 1.77 25.65 -37.39
C TYR A 3 0.90 26.69 -36.69
N CYS A 4 -0.37 26.78 -37.10
CA CYS A 4 -1.35 27.73 -36.55
C CYS A 4 -1.60 27.55 -35.04
N SER A 5 -1.45 26.31 -34.57
CA SER A 5 -1.75 25.89 -33.20
C SER A 5 -1.17 24.50 -32.95
N ARG A 6 -1.17 24.06 -31.69
CA ARG A 6 -0.80 22.69 -31.31
C ARG A 6 -1.71 21.64 -31.95
N SER A 7 -3.00 21.93 -32.12
CA SER A 7 -3.95 21.02 -32.79
C SER A 7 -3.68 20.93 -34.30
N CYS A 8 -3.38 22.06 -34.96
CA CYS A 8 -2.91 22.12 -36.35
C CYS A 8 -1.67 21.24 -36.55
N ALA A 9 -0.67 21.38 -35.65
CA ALA A 9 0.55 20.58 -35.69
C ALA A 9 0.25 19.08 -35.50
N ASN A 10 -0.56 18.72 -34.49
CA ASN A 10 -0.88 17.32 -34.19
C ASN A 10 -1.65 16.63 -35.32
N ARG A 11 -2.55 17.32 -36.02
CA ARG A 11 -3.30 16.75 -37.15
C ARG A 11 -2.38 16.43 -38.33
N VAL A 12 -1.53 17.38 -38.71
CA VAL A 12 -0.56 17.19 -39.80
C VAL A 12 0.47 16.12 -39.43
N ASN A 13 1.02 16.19 -38.21
CA ASN A 13 2.01 15.21 -37.75
C ASN A 13 1.41 13.81 -37.55
N GLY A 14 0.15 13.69 -37.09
CA GLY A 14 -0.52 12.41 -36.95
C GLY A 14 -0.81 11.72 -38.28
N HIS A 15 -1.00 12.51 -39.36
CA HIS A 15 -1.14 11.98 -40.72
C HIS A 15 0.22 11.60 -41.34
N LEU A 16 1.25 12.44 -41.15
CA LEU A 16 2.60 12.17 -41.67
C LEU A 16 3.30 11.04 -40.90
N PHE A 17 3.01 10.91 -39.61
CA PHE A 17 3.62 9.96 -38.68
C PHE A 17 2.52 9.24 -37.89
N PRO A 18 1.77 8.33 -38.54
CA PRO A 18 0.73 7.56 -37.87
C PRO A 18 1.33 6.76 -36.70
N SER A 19 0.57 6.65 -35.61
CA SER A 19 1.04 5.96 -34.41
C SER A 19 1.39 4.50 -34.72
N ARG A 20 2.56 4.05 -34.27
CA ARG A 20 2.96 2.64 -34.39
C ARG A 20 1.92 1.75 -33.71
N GLN A 21 1.48 0.70 -34.43
CA GLN A 21 0.60 -0.32 -33.87
C GLN A 21 1.23 -0.94 -32.61
N ARG A 22 0.41 -1.15 -31.57
CA ARG A 22 0.88 -1.78 -30.34
C ARG A 22 1.18 -3.25 -30.64
N ILE A 23 2.43 -3.65 -30.45
CA ILE A 23 2.83 -5.05 -30.53
C ILE A 23 2.29 -5.77 -29.30
N ILE A 24 1.42 -6.76 -29.51
CA ILE A 24 0.98 -7.67 -28.48
C ILE A 24 2.14 -8.63 -28.19
N ARG A 25 2.55 -8.71 -26.92
CA ARG A 25 3.60 -9.62 -26.46
C ARG A 25 2.97 -10.75 -25.66
N ASN A 26 3.61 -11.91 -25.60
CA ASN A 26 3.12 -13.03 -24.81
C ASN A 26 3.99 -13.23 -23.58
N CYS A 27 3.40 -13.76 -22.51
CA CYS A 27 4.14 -14.17 -21.31
C CYS A 27 5.17 -15.24 -21.65
N LYS A 28 6.41 -15.07 -21.18
CA LYS A 28 7.51 -16.03 -21.38
C LYS A 28 7.21 -17.44 -20.85
N TYR A 29 6.34 -17.58 -19.85
CA TYR A 29 6.08 -18.84 -19.16
C TYR A 29 4.77 -19.53 -19.57
N CYS A 30 3.68 -18.77 -19.73
CA CYS A 30 2.35 -19.32 -19.99
C CYS A 30 1.73 -18.88 -21.33
N GLY A 31 2.40 -18.02 -22.10
CA GLY A 31 1.92 -17.58 -23.41
C GLY A 31 0.75 -16.59 -23.41
N THR A 32 0.18 -16.23 -22.26
CA THR A 32 -0.93 -15.26 -22.17
C THR A 32 -0.54 -13.92 -22.81
N ALA A 33 -1.45 -13.33 -23.60
CA ALA A 33 -1.25 -12.02 -24.20
C ALA A 33 -1.11 -10.93 -23.14
N LEU A 34 -0.04 -10.16 -23.24
CA LEU A 34 0.33 -9.07 -22.35
C LEU A 34 0.07 -7.74 -23.02
N GLN A 35 -0.50 -6.83 -22.25
CA GLN A 35 -0.57 -5.43 -22.63
C GLN A 35 0.75 -4.74 -22.28
N ALA A 36 1.30 -3.96 -23.22
CA ALA A 36 2.54 -3.19 -23.09
C ALA A 36 3.84 -4.00 -23.10
N ARG A 37 4.89 -3.47 -22.44
CA ARG A 37 6.28 -3.96 -22.51
C ARG A 37 6.60 -5.12 -21.55
N ARG A 38 5.61 -5.65 -20.82
CA ARG A 38 5.80 -6.73 -19.85
C ARG A 38 6.31 -8.00 -20.53
N THR A 39 7.11 -8.78 -19.80
CA THR A 39 7.66 -10.08 -20.24
C THR A 39 6.97 -11.26 -19.55
N THR A 40 6.31 -11.02 -18.42
CA THR A 40 5.62 -12.02 -17.60
C THR A 40 4.21 -11.53 -17.25
N CYS A 41 3.25 -12.46 -17.18
CA CYS A 41 1.91 -12.18 -16.64
C CYS A 41 1.95 -12.11 -15.11
N ASP A 42 0.88 -11.63 -14.50
CA ASP A 42 0.79 -11.47 -13.04
C ASP A 42 0.88 -12.83 -12.32
N SER A 43 0.32 -13.90 -12.86
CA SER A 43 0.40 -15.24 -12.23
C SER A 43 1.78 -15.88 -12.32
N CYS A 44 2.53 -15.66 -13.41
CA CYS A 44 3.87 -16.23 -13.59
C CYS A 44 4.98 -15.31 -13.06
N ASN A 45 4.66 -14.11 -12.58
CA ASN A 45 5.65 -13.19 -12.05
C ASN A 45 5.91 -13.50 -10.57
N PRO A 46 7.09 -14.00 -10.17
CA PRO A 46 7.40 -14.30 -8.77
C PRO A 46 7.40 -13.05 -7.87
N SER A 47 7.49 -11.85 -8.45
CA SER A 47 7.38 -10.58 -7.75
C SER A 47 5.93 -10.17 -7.48
N PHE A 48 4.96 -10.75 -8.18
CA PHE A 48 3.54 -10.50 -7.96
C PHE A 48 3.03 -11.44 -6.87
N VAL A 49 3.25 -11.02 -5.63
CA VAL A 49 2.86 -11.78 -4.44
C VAL A 49 1.49 -11.28 -3.98
N ASP A 50 0.55 -12.20 -3.84
CA ASP A 50 -0.70 -11.94 -3.14
C ASP A 50 -0.46 -11.99 -1.63
N TRP A 51 -0.34 -10.80 -1.02
CA TRP A 51 -0.07 -10.66 0.41
C TRP A 51 -1.24 -11.08 1.30
N GLN A 52 -2.42 -11.37 0.73
CA GLN A 52 -3.56 -11.83 1.52
C GLN A 52 -3.39 -13.28 1.98
N THR A 53 -2.68 -14.09 1.20
CA THR A 53 -2.56 -15.54 1.40
C THR A 53 -1.21 -15.97 1.97
N VAL A 54 -0.29 -15.04 2.18
CA VAL A 54 1.06 -15.33 2.69
C VAL A 54 1.04 -15.46 4.22
N PRO A 55 1.40 -16.62 4.79
CA PRO A 55 1.59 -16.77 6.22
C PRO A 55 2.89 -16.08 6.69
N LEU A 56 2.90 -15.59 7.93
CA LEU A 56 4.03 -14.86 8.50
C LEU A 56 5.33 -15.68 8.50
N GLN A 57 5.26 -16.99 8.75
CA GLN A 57 6.42 -17.87 8.72
C GLN A 57 7.15 -17.85 7.37
N GLN A 58 6.41 -17.82 6.26
CA GLN A 58 7.00 -17.81 4.92
C GLN A 58 7.73 -16.49 4.66
N LEU A 59 7.18 -15.38 5.14
CA LEU A 59 7.82 -14.07 5.03
C LEU A 59 9.07 -13.97 5.92
N LYS A 60 8.98 -14.45 7.17
CA LYS A 60 10.12 -14.50 8.11
C LYS A 60 11.26 -15.37 7.57
N ALA A 61 10.95 -16.51 6.96
CA ALA A 61 11.95 -17.40 6.36
C ALA A 61 12.69 -16.76 5.18
N LYS A 62 11.99 -15.96 4.36
CA LYS A 62 12.60 -15.28 3.20
C LYS A 62 13.50 -14.12 3.60
N ALA A 63 13.14 -13.38 4.65
CA ALA A 63 13.84 -12.15 5.03
C ALA A 63 13.71 -11.84 6.54
N LEU A 64 14.42 -12.59 7.37
CA LEU A 64 14.33 -12.52 8.84
C LEU A 64 14.47 -11.10 9.41
N GLN A 65 15.33 -10.26 8.83
CA GLN A 65 15.56 -8.89 9.31
C GLN A 65 14.61 -7.86 8.68
N GLN A 66 14.06 -8.15 7.49
CA GLN A 66 13.31 -7.16 6.70
C GLN A 66 11.79 -7.42 6.70
N TYR A 67 11.33 -8.56 7.25
CA TYR A 67 9.89 -8.91 7.24
C TYR A 67 9.02 -7.84 7.91
N ALA A 68 9.47 -7.30 9.04
CA ALA A 68 8.72 -6.26 9.76
C ALA A 68 8.62 -4.97 8.95
N ALA A 69 9.69 -4.57 8.26
CA ALA A 69 9.67 -3.41 7.37
C ALA A 69 8.69 -3.60 6.19
N GLN A 70 8.65 -4.82 5.63
CA GLN A 70 7.69 -5.18 4.59
C GLN A 70 6.24 -5.09 5.09
N ILE A 71 5.95 -5.65 6.26
CA ILE A 71 4.62 -5.60 6.88
C ILE A 71 4.19 -4.15 7.13
N ARG A 72 5.06 -3.31 7.71
CA ARG A 72 4.77 -1.87 7.90
C ARG A 72 4.55 -1.13 6.59
N SER A 73 5.22 -1.51 5.51
CA SER A 73 4.97 -0.96 4.17
C SER A 73 3.57 -1.31 3.67
N LEU A 74 3.18 -2.57 3.80
CA LEU A 74 1.85 -3.06 3.44
C LEU A 74 0.75 -2.39 4.28
N ALA A 75 0.95 -2.25 5.59
CA ALA A 75 0.05 -1.54 6.51
C ALA A 75 -0.21 -0.10 6.05
N ARG A 76 0.85 0.65 5.73
CA ARG A 76 0.74 2.04 5.23
C ARG A 76 -0.04 2.10 3.92
N MET A 77 0.18 1.16 3.00
CA MET A 77 -0.58 1.10 1.76
C MET A 77 -2.06 0.77 1.99
N ALA A 78 -2.36 -0.21 2.84
CA ALA A 78 -3.73 -0.59 3.20
C ALA A 78 -4.48 0.59 3.84
N TYR A 79 -3.84 1.26 4.80
CA TYR A 79 -4.42 2.43 5.47
C TYR A 79 -4.66 3.59 4.51
N ARG A 80 -3.69 3.91 3.64
CA ARG A 80 -3.83 4.99 2.64
C ARG A 80 -4.96 4.76 1.64
N LYS A 81 -5.26 3.51 1.32
CA LYS A 81 -6.37 3.11 0.43
C LYS A 81 -7.72 3.11 1.13
N SER A 82 -7.75 3.06 2.45
CA SER A 82 -8.98 3.09 3.23
C SER A 82 -9.57 4.50 3.33
N SER A 83 -10.83 4.59 3.76
CA SER A 83 -11.54 5.83 4.08
C SER A 83 -11.25 6.36 5.49
N ARG A 84 -10.27 5.80 6.20
CA ARG A 84 -9.98 6.21 7.58
C ARG A 84 -9.35 7.60 7.68
N PRO A 85 -9.54 8.31 8.80
CA PRO A 85 -8.94 9.61 9.03
C PRO A 85 -7.41 9.55 8.89
N LYS A 86 -6.84 10.46 8.09
CA LYS A 86 -5.38 10.58 7.90
C LYS A 86 -4.79 11.57 8.90
N ALA A 87 -5.22 11.44 10.14
CA ALA A 87 -4.87 12.33 11.24
C ALA A 87 -4.62 11.50 12.50
N CYS A 88 -3.91 12.08 13.46
CA CYS A 88 -3.68 11.44 14.74
C CYS A 88 -5.01 11.18 15.45
N ALA A 89 -5.26 9.93 15.80
CA ALA A 89 -6.45 9.51 16.54
C ALA A 89 -6.56 10.15 17.93
N VAL A 90 -5.44 10.59 18.51
CA VAL A 90 -5.40 11.19 19.86
C VAL A 90 -5.59 12.69 19.83
N CYS A 91 -4.78 13.43 19.08
CA CYS A 91 -4.80 14.90 19.08
C CYS A 91 -5.38 15.55 17.82
N GLY A 92 -5.77 14.76 16.82
CA GLY A 92 -6.33 15.28 15.56
C GLY A 92 -5.30 15.89 14.59
N TYR A 93 -4.00 15.85 14.90
CA TYR A 93 -2.96 16.38 14.01
C TYR A 93 -2.98 15.71 12.63
N ALA A 94 -3.27 16.48 11.57
CA ALA A 94 -3.56 15.96 10.23
C ALA A 94 -2.43 16.11 9.21
N THR A 95 -1.41 16.93 9.48
CA THR A 95 -0.35 17.23 8.50
C THR A 95 0.59 16.05 8.27
N HIS A 96 0.92 15.30 9.33
CA HIS A 96 1.77 14.14 9.25
C HIS A 96 1.32 13.06 10.24
N TYR A 97 1.18 11.84 9.74
CA TYR A 97 0.76 10.70 10.53
C TYR A 97 1.63 9.48 10.20
N GLU A 98 1.80 8.63 11.19
CA GLU A 98 2.42 7.32 11.12
C GLU A 98 1.35 6.26 11.39
N VAL A 99 1.43 5.15 10.65
CA VAL A 99 0.50 4.04 10.80
C VAL A 99 1.11 3.05 11.77
N CYS A 100 0.49 2.92 12.94
CA CYS A 100 0.91 2.04 14.02
C CYS A 100 -0.03 0.82 14.11
N HIS A 101 0.52 -0.31 14.54
CA HIS A 101 -0.24 -1.53 14.83
C HIS A 101 -0.68 -1.53 16.30
N ILE A 102 -1.98 -1.69 16.56
CA ILE A 102 -2.54 -1.73 17.92
C ILE A 102 -2.05 -3.00 18.65
N ARG A 103 -2.17 -4.14 17.98
CA ARG A 103 -1.52 -5.40 18.37
C ARG A 103 -0.20 -5.49 17.61
N PRO A 104 0.96 -5.57 18.30
CA PRO A 104 2.27 -5.55 17.65
C PRO A 104 2.51 -6.80 16.81
N ILE A 105 3.35 -6.67 15.77
CA ILE A 105 3.65 -7.76 14.81
C ILE A 105 4.21 -9.01 15.51
N ASN A 106 4.92 -8.83 16.63
CA ASN A 106 5.52 -9.94 17.38
C ASN A 106 4.50 -10.81 18.12
N ASP A 107 3.27 -10.31 18.35
CA ASP A 107 2.20 -11.05 19.03
C ASP A 107 1.38 -11.93 18.07
N PHE A 108 1.77 -12.01 16.80
CA PHE A 108 1.12 -12.87 15.81
C PHE A 108 1.82 -14.21 15.68
N GLN A 109 1.01 -15.26 15.56
CA GLN A 109 1.50 -16.62 15.39
C GLN A 109 2.16 -16.79 14.01
N PRO A 110 3.15 -17.68 13.86
CA PRO A 110 3.79 -17.91 12.56
C PRO A 110 2.83 -18.37 11.46
N THR A 111 1.70 -18.99 11.85
CA THR A 111 0.62 -19.46 10.98
C THR A 111 -0.36 -18.36 10.58
N ASP A 112 -0.36 -17.21 11.27
CA ASP A 112 -1.24 -16.09 10.94
C ASP A 112 -0.84 -15.49 9.59
N PHE A 113 -1.79 -14.90 8.88
CA PHE A 113 -1.54 -14.31 7.57
C PHE A 113 -1.07 -12.85 7.69
N VAL A 114 -0.30 -12.40 6.70
CA VAL A 114 0.09 -10.98 6.57
C VAL A 114 -1.15 -10.07 6.48
N ALA A 115 -2.26 -10.59 5.94
CA ALA A 115 -3.55 -9.89 5.90
C ALA A 115 -4.10 -9.60 7.29
N ASP A 116 -4.02 -10.56 8.21
CA ASP A 116 -4.56 -10.47 9.57
C ASP A 116 -3.82 -9.41 10.38
N VAL A 117 -2.49 -9.31 10.20
CA VAL A 117 -1.68 -8.28 10.83
C VAL A 117 -2.05 -6.88 10.33
N ASN A 118 -2.31 -6.75 9.02
CA ASN A 118 -2.57 -5.49 8.34
C ASN A 118 -4.06 -5.18 8.18
N VAL A 119 -4.92 -5.88 8.91
CA VAL A 119 -6.36 -5.59 8.94
C VAL A 119 -6.56 -4.16 9.45
N LEU A 120 -7.49 -3.42 8.84
CA LEU A 120 -7.70 -2.02 9.20
C LEU A 120 -8.00 -1.88 10.70
N THR A 121 -8.77 -2.78 11.32
CA THR A 121 -9.06 -2.75 12.77
C THR A 121 -7.83 -2.82 13.66
N ASN A 122 -6.69 -3.35 13.17
CA ASN A 122 -5.43 -3.39 13.88
C ASN A 122 -4.53 -2.17 13.59
N LEU A 123 -4.95 -1.25 12.72
CA LEU A 123 -4.15 -0.09 12.31
C LEU A 123 -4.75 1.21 12.82
N VAL A 124 -3.89 2.07 13.36
CA VAL A 124 -4.25 3.42 13.82
C VAL A 124 -3.26 4.45 13.26
N ALA A 125 -3.76 5.64 12.93
CA ALA A 125 -2.92 6.78 12.57
C ALA A 125 -2.58 7.59 13.81
N LEU A 126 -1.31 7.82 14.07
CA LEU A 126 -0.79 8.62 15.18
C LEU A 126 0.19 9.66 14.66
N CYS A 127 0.36 10.78 15.36
CA CYS A 127 1.48 11.67 15.08
C CYS A 127 2.77 11.06 15.67
N PRO A 128 3.97 11.52 15.25
CA PRO A 128 5.23 10.95 15.71
C PRO A 128 5.38 10.93 17.24
N ASN A 129 4.85 11.94 17.94
CA ASN A 129 4.90 12.02 19.40
C ASN A 129 4.05 10.94 20.06
N HIS A 130 2.75 10.87 19.73
CA HIS A 130 1.86 9.85 20.30
C HIS A 130 2.24 8.43 19.85
N HIS A 131 2.81 8.28 18.66
CA HIS A 131 3.36 7.00 18.22
C HIS A 131 4.52 6.57 19.13
N TRP A 132 5.47 7.46 19.40
CA TRP A 132 6.56 7.21 20.33
C TRP A 132 6.05 6.88 21.74
N GLU A 133 5.08 7.65 22.25
CA GLU A 133 4.48 7.43 23.57
C GLU A 133 3.78 6.06 23.66
N PHE A 134 3.11 5.64 22.60
CA PHE A 134 2.47 4.32 22.54
C PHE A 134 3.50 3.19 22.57
N ASP A 135 4.55 3.27 21.73
CA ASP A 135 5.61 2.27 21.69
C ASP A 135 6.37 2.14 23.02
N HIS A 136 6.42 3.21 23.83
CA HIS A 136 7.07 3.25 25.14
C HIS A 136 6.11 3.04 26.32
N GLY A 137 4.87 2.61 26.05
CA GLY A 137 3.88 2.28 27.09
C GLY A 137 3.40 3.49 27.90
N LYS A 138 3.53 4.71 27.37
CA LYS A 138 2.98 5.94 27.96
C LYS A 138 1.52 6.15 27.58
N LEU A 139 1.09 5.59 26.45
CA LEU A 139 -0.31 5.53 26.04
C LEU A 139 -0.83 4.09 26.06
N SER A 140 -2.06 3.92 26.50
CA SER A 140 -2.74 2.62 26.45
C SER A 140 -3.53 2.46 25.14
N THR A 141 -3.67 1.21 24.69
CA THR A 141 -4.53 0.87 23.55
C THR A 141 -5.97 1.31 23.77
N ALA A 142 -6.50 1.15 24.99
CA ALA A 142 -7.85 1.58 25.36
C ALA A 142 -8.05 3.08 25.16
N PHE A 143 -7.07 3.90 25.53
CA PHE A 143 -7.13 5.35 25.34
C PHE A 143 -7.16 5.74 23.87
N ILE A 144 -6.30 5.13 23.04
CA ILE A 144 -6.23 5.38 21.60
C ILE A 144 -7.54 5.00 20.90
N LEU A 145 -8.12 3.85 21.25
CA LEU A 145 -9.37 3.39 20.67
C LEU A 145 -10.56 4.29 21.06
N ALA A 146 -10.60 4.75 22.31
CA ALA A 146 -11.60 5.69 22.77
C ALA A 146 -11.50 7.03 22.03
N ALA A 147 -10.28 7.56 21.87
CA ALA A 147 -10.04 8.82 21.15
C ALA A 147 -10.39 8.70 19.65
N ALA A 148 -10.06 7.57 19.01
CA ALA A 148 -10.41 7.31 17.62
C ALA A 148 -11.94 7.29 17.39
N ALA A 149 -12.72 6.77 18.35
CA ALA A 149 -14.17 6.71 18.24
C ALA A 149 -14.84 8.09 18.30
N GLN A 150 -14.28 9.02 19.08
CA GLN A 150 -14.81 10.38 19.25
C GLN A 150 -14.65 11.25 17.98
N GLN A 151 -13.62 10.98 17.17
CA GLN A 151 -13.39 11.72 15.91
C GLN A 151 -14.34 11.33 14.76
N HIS A 152 -15.13 10.27 14.93
CA HIS A 152 -16.12 9.82 13.94
C HIS A 152 -17.51 10.45 14.12
N SER A 153 -17.80 11.10 15.24
CA SER A 153 -19.12 11.69 15.54
C SER A 153 -19.27 13.17 15.15
N GLU A 154 -18.21 13.81 14.67
CA GLU A 154 -18.21 15.24 14.29
C GLU A 154 -18.18 15.48 12.76
N GLN A 155 -18.53 14.47 11.96
CA GLN A 155 -18.68 14.60 10.50
C GLN A 155 -20.10 14.31 10.03
#